data_AF-A0A353F8S7-F1
#
_entry.id   AF-A0A353F8S7-F1
#
_cell.length_a   1.000
_cell.length_b   1.000
_cell.length_c   1.000
_cell.angle_alpha   90.00
_cell.angle_beta   90.00
_cell.angle_gamma   90.00
#
_symmetry.space_group_name_H-M   'P 1'
#
loop_
_entity.id
_entity.type
_entity.pdbx_description
1 polymer ?
#
loop_
_entity_poly.entity_id
_entity_poly.type
_entity_poly.pdbx_seq_one_letter_code
_entity_poly.pdbx_strand_id
1 'polypeptide(L)'
;MSLVNKSDIAKVVQLDKIGLSGLAKPIMDILRISDINEVYSKFEELHGVEFIDAILKEFKVTFDYYEEELRRIPKEGPFITISNHPLGGIDGIILIKLIS
;
A
#
# COMPACT_ATOMS: atom_id res chain seq x y z
N MET A 1 8.15 8.32 -10.16
CA MET A 1 8.38 6.90 -10.53
C MET A 1 7.03 6.16 -10.49
N SER A 2 6.83 5.07 -11.25
CA SER A 2 5.59 4.27 -11.14
C SER A 2 5.82 3.01 -10.32
N LEU A 3 4.95 2.77 -9.33
CA LEU A 3 4.98 1.58 -8.48
C LEU A 3 4.74 0.30 -9.30
N VAL A 4 3.85 0.37 -10.30
CA VAL A 4 3.55 -0.74 -11.23
C VAL A 4 3.68 -0.25 -12.66
N ASN A 5 4.55 -0.87 -13.46
CA ASN A 5 4.77 -0.47 -14.84
C ASN A 5 3.86 -1.24 -15.82
N LYS A 6 3.53 -0.59 -16.95
CA LYS A 6 2.75 -1.21 -18.03
C LYS A 6 3.41 -2.48 -18.59
N SER A 7 4.75 -2.49 -18.67
CA SER A 7 5.53 -3.63 -19.13
C SER A 7 5.36 -4.85 -18.23
N ASP A 8 5.20 -4.62 -16.93
CA ASP A 8 5.09 -5.70 -15.94
C ASP A 8 3.71 -6.34 -16.05
N ILE A 9 2.66 -5.52 -16.18
CA ILE A 9 1.31 -6.00 -16.47
C ILE A 9 1.28 -6.77 -17.79
N ALA A 10 1.82 -6.20 -18.87
CA ALA A 10 1.84 -6.85 -20.18
C ALA A 10 2.48 -8.25 -20.14
N LYS A 11 3.57 -8.42 -19.39
CA LYS A 11 4.25 -9.72 -19.20
C LYS A 11 3.42 -10.69 -18.36
N VAL A 12 2.85 -10.23 -17.23
CA VAL A 12 2.09 -11.09 -16.31
C VAL A 12 0.86 -11.67 -17.01
N VAL A 13 0.15 -10.87 -17.80
CA VAL A 13 -1.01 -11.33 -18.57
C VAL A 13 -0.66 -11.85 -19.97
N GLN A 14 0.63 -12.00 -20.29
CA GLN A 14 1.17 -12.52 -21.56
C GLN A 14 0.71 -11.77 -22.82
N LEU A 15 0.33 -10.50 -22.68
CA LEU A 15 -0.04 -9.62 -23.79
C LEU A 15 1.15 -9.33 -24.71
N ASP A 16 2.37 -9.37 -24.18
CA ASP A 16 3.62 -9.19 -24.91
C ASP A 16 3.85 -10.31 -25.94
N LYS A 17 3.53 -11.56 -25.59
CA LYS A 17 3.69 -12.73 -26.47
C LYS A 17 2.71 -12.74 -27.64
N ILE A 18 1.52 -12.18 -27.43
CA ILE A 18 0.47 -12.11 -28.46
C ILE A 18 0.45 -10.78 -29.21
N GLY A 19 1.42 -9.89 -28.96
CA GLY A 19 1.55 -8.61 -29.65
C GLY A 19 0.52 -7.55 -29.26
N LEU A 20 -0.19 -7.73 -28.13
CA LEU A 20 -1.26 -6.84 -27.65
C LEU A 20 -0.85 -6.00 -26.41
N SER A 21 0.44 -5.69 -26.26
CA SER A 21 0.98 -4.93 -25.11
C SER A 21 0.26 -3.59 -24.83
N GLY A 22 -0.37 -2.99 -25.85
CA GLY A 22 -1.17 -1.77 -25.70
C GLY A 22 -2.39 -1.92 -24.77
N LEU A 23 -2.91 -3.14 -24.60
CA LEU A 23 -4.06 -3.41 -23.71
C LEU A 23 -3.70 -3.35 -22.21
N ALA A 24 -2.41 -3.30 -21.86
CA ALA A 24 -1.98 -3.20 -20.48
C ALA A 24 -2.47 -1.92 -19.79
N LYS A 25 -2.51 -0.78 -20.49
CA LYS A 25 -2.97 0.49 -19.91
C LYS A 25 -4.48 0.48 -19.59
N PRO A 26 -5.38 0.10 -20.52
CA PRO A 26 -6.79 -0.10 -20.20
C PRO A 26 -7.02 -1.04 -19.01
N ILE A 27 -6.29 -2.16 -18.93
CA ILE A 27 -6.38 -3.08 -17.78
C ILE A 27 -5.98 -2.38 -16.48
N MET A 28 -4.87 -1.64 -16.48
CA MET A 28 -4.43 -0.87 -15.31
C MET A 28 -5.45 0.19 -14.90
N ASP A 29 -6.12 0.84 -15.84
CA ASP A 29 -7.13 1.86 -15.57
C ASP A 29 -8.41 1.24 -14.99
N ILE A 30 -8.88 0.12 -15.57
CA ILE A 30 -10.07 -0.62 -15.08
C ILE A 30 -9.84 -1.14 -13.66
N LEU A 31 -8.66 -1.69 -13.40
CA LEU A 31 -8.29 -2.20 -12.07
C LEU A 31 -7.82 -1.10 -11.11
N ARG A 32 -7.87 0.17 -11.54
CA ARG A 32 -7.44 1.34 -10.76
C ARG A 32 -5.98 1.30 -10.30
N ILE A 33 -5.14 0.50 -10.94
CA ILE A 33 -3.69 0.46 -10.70
C ILE A 33 -3.04 1.79 -11.09
N SER A 34 -3.58 2.45 -12.13
CA SER A 34 -3.14 3.81 -12.49
C SER A 34 -3.40 4.82 -11.37
N ASP A 35 -4.53 4.74 -10.68
CA ASP A 35 -4.85 5.61 -9.53
C ASP A 35 -3.84 5.37 -8.39
N ILE A 36 -3.48 4.11 -8.13
CA ILE A 36 -2.46 3.77 -7.12
C ILE A 36 -1.11 4.39 -7.48
N ASN A 37 -0.70 4.29 -8.75
CA ASN A 37 0.54 4.91 -9.22
C ASN A 37 0.51 6.44 -9.06
N GLU A 38 -0.62 7.08 -9.33
CA GLU A 38 -0.78 8.52 -9.15
C GLU A 38 -0.61 8.90 -7.68
N VAL A 39 -1.31 8.22 -6.77
CA VAL A 39 -1.17 8.46 -5.33
C VAL A 39 0.26 8.23 -4.86
N TYR A 40 0.89 7.13 -5.27
CA TYR A 40 2.28 6.85 -4.94
C TYR A 40 3.22 7.98 -5.39
N SER A 41 3.08 8.44 -6.63
CA SER A 41 3.94 9.50 -7.18
C SER A 41 3.81 10.84 -6.46
N LYS A 42 2.66 11.12 -5.83
CA LYS A 42 2.46 12.34 -5.03
C LYS A 42 3.32 12.34 -3.76
N PHE A 43 3.63 11.16 -3.22
CA PHE A 43 4.26 10.99 -1.91
C PHE A 43 5.59 10.22 -1.99
N GLU A 44 6.12 9.95 -3.18
CA GLU A 44 7.29 9.08 -3.36
C GLU A 44 8.58 9.58 -2.68
N GLU A 45 8.66 10.88 -2.42
CA GLU A 45 9.77 11.52 -1.69
C GLU A 45 9.65 11.37 -0.16
N LEU A 46 8.51 10.93 0.36
CA LEU A 46 8.33 10.66 1.79
C LEU A 46 8.80 9.25 2.14
N HIS A 47 9.27 9.08 3.38
CA HIS A 47 9.83 7.82 3.83
C HIS A 47 9.29 7.39 5.19
N GLY A 48 9.25 6.07 5.42
CA GLY A 48 8.83 5.48 6.70
C GLY A 48 7.45 5.95 7.14
N VAL A 49 7.35 6.39 8.39
CA VAL A 49 6.08 6.80 9.03
C VAL A 49 5.47 8.04 8.36
N GLU A 50 6.28 8.97 7.84
CA GLU A 50 5.77 10.19 7.19
C GLU A 50 5.00 9.85 5.90
N PHE A 51 5.50 8.88 5.12
CA PHE A 51 4.81 8.36 3.95
C PHE A 51 3.47 7.72 4.31
N ILE A 52 3.45 6.93 5.40
CA ILE A 52 2.24 6.28 5.88
C ILE A 52 1.18 7.32 6.29
N ASP A 53 1.58 8.33 7.06
CA ASP A 53 0.66 9.39 7.48
C ASP A 53 0.06 10.16 6.29
N ALA A 54 0.87 10.43 5.27
CA ALA A 54 0.40 11.08 4.04
C ALA A 54 -0.60 10.22 3.26
N ILE A 55 -0.35 8.91 3.14
CA ILE A 55 -1.25 7.97 2.48
C ILE A 55 -2.58 7.84 3.24
N LEU A 56 -2.55 7.66 4.56
CA LEU A 56 -3.77 7.55 5.36
C LEU A 56 -4.62 8.81 5.22
N LYS A 57 -3.98 9.99 5.17
CA LYS A 57 -4.65 11.26 4.92
C LYS A 57 -5.26 11.35 3.51
N GLU A 58 -4.53 10.97 2.46
CA GLU A 58 -5.04 10.97 1.08
C GLU A 58 -6.28 10.08 0.94
N PHE A 59 -6.25 8.89 1.54
CA PHE A 59 -7.37 7.96 1.54
C PHE A 59 -8.45 8.29 2.57
N LYS A 60 -8.29 9.37 3.35
CA LYS A 60 -9.23 9.82 4.39
C LYS A 60 -9.53 8.72 5.42
N VAL A 61 -8.50 7.95 5.76
CA VAL A 61 -8.58 6.90 6.77
C VAL A 61 -8.38 7.54 8.14
N THR A 62 -9.35 7.34 9.01
CA THR A 62 -9.28 7.65 10.43
C THR A 62 -9.33 6.35 11.22
N PHE A 63 -8.52 6.24 12.26
CA PHE A 63 -8.50 5.08 13.13
C PHE A 63 -8.26 5.53 14.58
N ASP A 64 -8.79 4.75 15.51
CA ASP A 64 -8.64 4.99 16.95
C ASP A 64 -7.92 3.81 17.59
N TYR A 65 -7.17 4.09 18.65
CA TYR A 65 -6.47 3.08 19.42
C TYR A 65 -6.30 3.54 20.87
N TYR A 66 -6.03 2.59 21.77
CA TYR A 66 -5.75 2.88 23.16
C TYR A 66 -4.24 2.94 23.39
N GLU A 67 -3.72 4.12 23.73
CA GLU A 67 -2.31 4.34 24.08
C GLU A 67 -1.81 3.37 25.17
N GLU A 68 -2.68 3.03 26.13
CA GLU A 68 -2.35 2.09 27.21
C GLU A 68 -2.08 0.67 26.71
N GLU A 69 -2.74 0.23 25.63
CA GLU A 69 -2.53 -1.09 25.03
C GLU A 69 -1.19 -1.14 24.26
N LEU A 70 -0.85 -0.08 23.53
CA LEU A 70 0.45 0.01 22.84
C LEU A 70 1.64 -0.02 23.82
N ARG A 71 1.47 0.54 25.01
CA ARG A 71 2.51 0.49 26.06
C ARG A 71 2.80 -0.92 26.57
N ARG A 72 1.89 -1.88 26.35
CA ARG A 72 2.10 -3.30 26.72
C ARG A 72 2.97 -4.05 25.72
N ILE A 73 3.20 -3.50 24.52
CA ILE A 73 4.07 -4.11 23.53
C ILE A 73 5.53 -4.03 24.02
N PRO A 74 6.27 -5.16 24.04
CA PRO A 74 7.68 -5.16 24.41
C PRO A 74 8.49 -4.15 23.60
N LYS A 75 9.28 -3.32 24.28
CA LYS A 75 10.16 -2.33 23.61
C LYS A 75 11.36 -2.96 22.94
N GLU A 76 11.74 -4.14 23.38
CA GLU A 76 12.87 -4.89 22.88
C GLU A 76 12.52 -6.37 22.78
N GLY A 77 13.20 -7.06 21.86
CA GLY A 77 12.99 -8.48 21.60
C GLY A 77 11.79 -8.76 20.67
N PRO A 78 11.69 -10.01 20.19
CA PRO A 78 10.62 -10.42 19.30
C PRO A 78 9.29 -10.53 20.06
N PHE A 79 8.20 -10.21 19.38
CA PHE A 79 6.84 -10.41 19.87
C PHE A 79 5.93 -10.85 18.73
N ILE A 80 4.72 -11.29 19.07
CA ILE A 80 3.69 -11.69 18.12
C ILE A 80 2.44 -10.87 18.40
N THR A 81 1.85 -10.29 17.36
CA THR A 81 0.50 -9.70 17.41
C THR A 81 -0.51 -10.66 16.81
N ILE A 82 -1.73 -10.62 17.33
CA ILE A 82 -2.86 -11.37 16.79
C ILE A 82 -3.94 -10.34 16.47
N SER A 83 -4.19 -10.14 15.17
CA SER A 83 -5.11 -9.13 14.66
C SER A 83 -6.03 -9.75 13.62
N ASN A 84 -7.26 -9.24 13.53
CA ASN A 84 -8.10 -9.47 12.37
C ASN A 84 -7.56 -8.70 11.15
N HIS A 85 -7.95 -9.11 9.94
CA HIS A 85 -7.49 -8.49 8.68
C HIS A 85 -8.62 -8.31 7.66
N PRO A 86 -9.69 -7.56 8.00
CA PRO A 86 -10.86 -7.46 7.14
C PRO A 86 -10.64 -6.56 5.91
N LEU A 87 -9.76 -5.56 5.98
CA LEU A 87 -9.54 -4.57 4.90
C LEU A 87 -8.27 -4.84 4.10
N GLY A 88 -7.37 -5.70 4.60
CA GLY A 88 -6.15 -6.03 3.88
C GLY A 88 -5.11 -4.92 4.02
N GLY A 89 -4.70 -4.33 2.89
CA GLY A 89 -3.57 -3.39 2.85
C GLY A 89 -3.62 -2.25 3.88
N ILE A 90 -4.79 -1.66 4.11
CA ILE A 90 -4.95 -0.57 5.10
C ILE A 90 -4.64 -1.05 6.52
N ASP A 91 -5.07 -2.25 6.90
CA ASP A 91 -4.82 -2.80 8.24
C ASP A 91 -3.32 -2.95 8.48
N GLY A 92 -2.58 -3.41 7.46
CA GLY A 92 -1.13 -3.53 7.51
C GLY A 92 -0.43 -2.17 7.65
N ILE A 93 -0.88 -1.16 6.92
CA ILE A 93 -0.35 0.20 6.99
C ILE A 93 -0.55 0.80 8.39
N ILE A 94 -1.75 0.66 8.95
CA ILE A 94 -2.05 1.12 10.32
C ILE A 94 -1.19 0.37 11.34
N LEU A 95 -1.03 -0.95 11.18
CA LEU A 95 -0.19 -1.74 12.09
C LEU A 95 1.28 -1.27 12.07
N ILE A 96 1.83 -0.98 10.89
CA ILE A 96 3.18 -0.42 10.77
C ILE A 96 3.25 0.94 11.47
N LYS A 97 2.27 1.82 11.26
CA LYS A 97 2.20 3.13 11.92
C LYS A 97 2.17 3.05 13.46
N LEU A 98 1.50 2.03 14.01
CA LEU A 98 1.34 1.86 15.46
C LEU A 98 2.57 1.25 16.14
N ILE A 99 3.39 0.50 15.39
CA ILE A 99 4.50 -0.30 15.94
C ILE A 99 5.88 0.29 15.58
N SER A 100 5.96 1.12 14.54
CA SER A 100 7.22 1.73 14.05
C SER A 100 7.59 3.03 14.74
#